data_AF-A0A9E2TYS1-F1
#
_entry.id   AF-A0A9E2TYS1-F1
#
_cell.length_a   1.000
_cell.length_b   1.000
_cell.length_c   1.000
_cell.angle_alpha   90.00
_cell.angle_beta   90.00
_cell.angle_gamma   90.00
#
_symmetry.space_group_name_H-M   'P 1'
#
loop_
_entity.id
_entity.type
_entity.pdbx_description
1 polymer ?
#
loop_
_entity_poly.entity_id
_entity_poly.type
_entity_poly.pdbx_seq_one_letter_code
_entity_poly.pdbx_strand_id
1 'polypeptide(L)'
;VEDAFFQFKAPEALYDIEADPFETKNLANDPEYLVTLKEMRKELNGWVKGMPDLSFYPEFHLLQNAAENPTLYGHRQKAQISKYVDIADLSLLPFESAKAQLISALKSSDPWERYWAINAATSFRSEASPLVEFIEPIGRGDEVLINRTVAAVFLAVANKQSPVGMMTAALYDCQDAAEALLMLNSIVLMGSFEYDYSFNLDIDRIQPAVKEEPQVQRRLEYLGLM
;
A
#
# COMPACT_ATOMS: atom_id res chain seq x y z
N VAL A 1 16.51 -16.91 -9.09
CA VAL A 1 15.16 -17.29 -8.58
C VAL A 1 15.01 -16.80 -7.15
N GLU A 2 15.89 -17.16 -6.22
CA GLU A 2 15.80 -16.67 -4.82
C GLU A 2 15.94 -15.14 -4.68
N ASP A 3 16.61 -14.48 -5.62
CA ASP A 3 16.70 -13.03 -5.69
C ASP A 3 15.36 -12.36 -6.01
N ALA A 4 14.42 -13.05 -6.66
CA ALA A 4 13.12 -12.50 -7.05
C ALA A 4 12.27 -12.06 -5.84
N PHE A 5 12.47 -12.65 -4.66
CA PHE A 5 11.79 -12.24 -3.42
C PHE A 5 12.16 -10.81 -2.98
N PHE A 6 13.32 -10.32 -3.41
CA PHE A 6 13.86 -9.00 -3.08
C PHE A 6 13.77 -8.03 -4.25
N GLN A 7 13.24 -8.47 -5.39
CA GLN A 7 12.96 -7.60 -6.52
C GLN A 7 11.55 -7.01 -6.41
N PHE A 8 11.34 -5.96 -7.20
CA PHE A 8 10.01 -5.40 -7.33
C PHE A 8 8.98 -6.41 -7.80
N LYS A 9 7.83 -6.43 -7.13
CA LYS A 9 6.72 -7.27 -7.54
C LYS A 9 5.96 -6.60 -8.68
N ALA A 10 5.74 -7.34 -9.75
CA ALA A 10 4.85 -6.92 -10.82
C ALA A 10 3.41 -6.75 -10.27
N PRO A 11 2.59 -5.85 -10.85
CA PRO A 11 1.19 -5.65 -10.42
C PRO A 11 0.33 -6.91 -10.52
N GLU A 12 0.67 -7.81 -11.44
CA GLU A 12 0.01 -9.10 -11.62
C GLU A 12 0.99 -10.18 -12.07
N ALA A 13 0.64 -11.43 -11.80
CA ALA A 13 1.36 -12.59 -12.26
C ALA A 13 0.41 -13.70 -12.72
N LEU A 14 0.84 -14.43 -13.74
CA LEU A 14 0.15 -15.61 -14.27
C LEU A 14 1.16 -16.75 -14.38
N TYR A 15 0.79 -17.92 -13.86
CA TYR A 15 1.67 -19.09 -13.84
C TYR A 15 0.95 -20.31 -14.41
N ASP A 16 1.69 -21.11 -15.17
CA ASP A 16 1.27 -22.46 -15.58
C ASP A 16 1.81 -23.44 -14.53
N ILE A 17 0.97 -23.83 -13.58
CA ILE A 17 1.37 -24.69 -12.46
C ILE A 17 1.73 -26.12 -12.88
N GLU A 18 1.29 -26.58 -14.05
CA GLU A 18 1.64 -27.91 -14.56
C GLU A 18 3.05 -27.90 -15.15
N ALA A 19 3.38 -26.86 -15.92
CA ALA A 19 4.70 -26.70 -16.54
C ALA A 19 5.74 -26.07 -15.59
N ASP A 20 5.32 -25.25 -14.64
CA ASP A 20 6.15 -24.51 -13.67
C ASP A 20 5.54 -24.57 -12.25
N PRO A 21 5.66 -25.72 -11.56
CA PRO A 21 5.08 -25.92 -10.22
C PRO A 21 5.65 -25.00 -9.13
N PHE A 22 6.74 -24.29 -9.43
CA PHE A 22 7.42 -23.38 -8.51
C PHE A 22 7.23 -21.90 -8.88
N GLU A 23 6.36 -21.59 -9.84
CA GLU A 23 5.94 -20.22 -10.19
C GLU A 23 7.12 -19.27 -10.47
N THR A 24 8.15 -19.81 -11.13
CA THR A 24 9.40 -19.11 -11.44
C THR A 24 9.31 -18.25 -12.70
N LYS A 25 8.36 -18.53 -13.59
CA LYS A 25 8.14 -17.83 -14.87
C LYS A 25 6.77 -17.15 -14.89
N ASN A 26 6.75 -15.85 -14.63
CA ASN A 26 5.54 -15.05 -14.78
C ASN A 26 5.17 -14.86 -16.28
N LEU A 27 4.01 -15.36 -16.67
CA LEU A 27 3.42 -15.32 -18.02
C LEU A 27 2.52 -14.10 -18.27
N ALA A 28 2.34 -13.20 -17.30
CA ALA A 28 1.38 -12.09 -17.41
C ALA A 28 1.68 -11.13 -18.58
N ASN A 29 2.93 -11.01 -18.99
CA ASN A 29 3.34 -10.18 -20.13
C ASN A 29 3.47 -10.98 -21.45
N ASP A 30 3.17 -12.28 -21.44
CA ASP A 30 3.25 -13.12 -22.63
C ASP A 30 1.98 -12.95 -23.49
N PRO A 31 2.10 -12.46 -24.74
CA PRO A 31 0.95 -12.25 -25.61
C PRO A 31 0.11 -13.51 -25.87
N GLU A 32 0.72 -14.70 -25.79
CA GLU A 32 0.02 -15.98 -25.98
C GLU A 32 -1.06 -16.20 -24.90
N TYR A 33 -0.80 -15.73 -23.67
CA TYR A 33 -1.66 -15.94 -22.52
C TYR A 33 -2.58 -14.75 -22.20
N LEU A 34 -2.61 -13.72 -23.06
CA LEU A 34 -3.37 -12.48 -22.81
C LEU A 34 -4.88 -12.70 -22.62
N VAL A 35 -5.45 -13.68 -23.34
CA VAL A 35 -6.88 -14.03 -23.20
C VAL A 35 -7.14 -14.63 -21.81
N THR A 36 -6.37 -15.65 -21.43
CA THR A 36 -6.46 -16.31 -20.12
C THR A 36 -6.26 -15.32 -18.98
N LEU A 37 -5.25 -14.44 -19.07
CA LEU A 37 -4.99 -13.41 -18.08
C LEU A 37 -6.21 -12.51 -17.86
N LYS A 38 -6.84 -12.03 -18.94
CA LYS A 38 -8.01 -11.15 -18.87
C LYS A 38 -9.23 -11.87 -18.31
N GLU A 39 -9.43 -13.13 -18.67
CA GLU A 39 -10.53 -13.96 -18.14
C GLU A 39 -10.37 -14.17 -16.63
N MET A 40 -9.20 -14.63 -16.18
CA MET A 40 -8.91 -14.82 -14.76
C MET A 40 -9.00 -13.51 -13.97
N ARG A 41 -8.47 -12.41 -14.51
CA ARG A 41 -8.60 -11.09 -13.89
C ARG A 41 -10.05 -10.68 -13.72
N LYS A 42 -10.90 -10.92 -14.73
CA LYS A 42 -12.33 -10.61 -14.68
C LYS A 42 -13.05 -11.44 -13.63
N GLU A 43 -12.75 -12.74 -13.54
CA GLU A 43 -13.33 -13.63 -12.53
C GLU A 43 -12.92 -13.23 -11.11
N LEU A 44 -11.62 -12.96 -10.90
CA LEU A 44 -11.10 -12.49 -9.62
C LEU A 44 -11.77 -11.17 -9.21
N ASN A 45 -11.87 -10.22 -10.12
CA ASN A 45 -12.58 -8.96 -9.88
C ASN A 45 -14.05 -9.18 -9.48
N GLY A 46 -14.74 -10.10 -10.17
CA GLY A 46 -16.12 -10.45 -9.85
C GLY A 46 -16.25 -11.03 -8.43
N TRP A 47 -15.30 -11.86 -8.02
CA TRP A 47 -15.27 -12.45 -6.68
C TRP A 47 -14.95 -11.41 -5.59
N VAL A 48 -13.87 -10.64 -5.76
CA VAL A 48 -13.42 -9.60 -4.81
C VAL A 48 -14.45 -8.47 -4.66
N LYS A 49 -15.13 -8.06 -5.73
CA LYS A 49 -16.22 -7.07 -5.62
C LYS A 49 -17.54 -7.68 -5.14
N GLY A 50 -17.70 -9.00 -5.33
CA GLY A 50 -18.86 -9.76 -4.89
C GLY A 50 -18.90 -9.98 -3.38
N MET A 51 -17.75 -10.25 -2.78
CA MET A 51 -17.53 -10.37 -1.34
C MET A 51 -16.89 -9.08 -0.83
N PRO A 52 -17.54 -8.26 0.02
CA PRO A 52 -16.95 -7.02 0.50
C PRO A 52 -15.73 -7.30 1.39
N ASP A 53 -14.57 -7.41 0.75
CA ASP A 53 -13.33 -7.74 1.42
C ASP A 53 -12.87 -6.54 2.25
N LEU A 54 -12.91 -6.72 3.57
CA LEU A 54 -12.52 -5.69 4.52
C LEU A 54 -11.04 -5.36 4.46
N SER A 55 -10.20 -6.23 3.90
CA SER A 55 -8.77 -5.96 3.71
C SER A 55 -8.49 -4.77 2.75
N PHE A 56 -9.52 -4.23 2.10
CA PHE A 56 -9.43 -2.94 1.40
C PHE A 56 -9.46 -1.70 2.32
N TYR A 57 -9.63 -1.88 3.64
CA TYR A 57 -9.39 -0.85 4.64
C TYR A 57 -8.12 -1.14 5.44
N PRO A 58 -7.37 -0.11 5.86
CA PRO A 58 -6.30 -0.29 6.83
C PRO A 58 -6.83 -0.90 8.14
N GLU A 59 -6.03 -1.78 8.74
CA GLU A 59 -6.46 -2.60 9.89
C GLU A 59 -6.92 -1.75 11.09
N PHE A 60 -6.21 -0.66 11.40
CA PHE A 60 -6.61 0.23 12.50
C PHE A 60 -8.02 0.82 12.31
N HIS A 61 -8.40 1.13 11.07
CA HIS A 61 -9.74 1.62 10.76
C HIS A 61 -10.80 0.53 11.00
N LEU A 62 -10.49 -0.72 10.65
CA LEU A 62 -11.40 -1.85 10.93
C LEU A 62 -11.56 -2.12 12.42
N LEU A 63 -10.47 -2.06 13.19
CA LEU A 63 -10.53 -2.22 14.65
C LEU A 63 -11.44 -1.17 15.30
N GLN A 64 -11.42 0.06 14.80
CA GLN A 64 -12.23 1.15 15.32
C GLN A 64 -13.70 1.11 14.86
N ASN A 65 -13.97 0.63 13.64
CA ASN A 65 -15.28 0.80 12.99
C ASN A 65 -16.05 -0.50 12.74
N ALA A 66 -15.38 -1.65 12.74
CA ALA A 66 -15.93 -2.93 12.31
C ALA A 66 -15.82 -4.06 13.36
N ALA A 67 -15.13 -3.84 14.49
CA ALA A 67 -14.85 -4.87 15.48
C ALA A 67 -16.10 -5.57 16.06
N GLU A 68 -17.22 -4.84 16.22
CA GLU A 68 -18.45 -5.41 16.77
C GLU A 68 -19.12 -6.42 15.81
N ASN A 69 -19.19 -6.08 14.52
CA ASN A 69 -19.81 -6.94 13.51
C ASN A 69 -19.17 -6.70 12.13
N PRO A 70 -18.01 -7.33 11.86
CA PRO A 70 -17.26 -7.10 10.64
C PRO A 70 -18.04 -7.53 9.40
N THR A 71 -18.82 -8.61 9.49
CA THR A 71 -19.65 -9.09 8.37
C THR A 71 -20.69 -8.04 7.96
N LEU A 72 -21.45 -7.48 8.91
CA LEU A 72 -22.43 -6.45 8.63
C LEU A 72 -21.77 -5.15 8.14
N TYR A 73 -20.63 -4.78 8.73
CA TYR A 73 -19.85 -3.63 8.28
C TYR A 73 -19.44 -3.78 6.81
N GLY A 74 -18.85 -4.93 6.44
CA GLY A 74 -18.46 -5.22 5.05
C GLY A 74 -19.63 -5.14 4.10
N HIS A 75 -20.77 -5.77 4.43
CA HIS A 75 -21.97 -5.67 3.59
C HIS A 75 -22.43 -4.22 3.35
N ARG A 76 -22.31 -3.34 4.35
CA ARG A 76 -22.63 -1.91 4.21
C ARG A 76 -21.63 -1.17 3.33
N GLN A 77 -20.34 -1.53 3.41
CA GLN A 77 -19.27 -0.88 2.68
C GLN A 77 -19.00 -1.46 1.29
N LYS A 78 -19.76 -2.47 0.84
CA LYS A 78 -19.54 -3.16 -0.43
C LYS A 78 -19.36 -2.24 -1.64
N ALA A 79 -20.18 -1.19 -1.74
CA ALA A 79 -20.08 -0.23 -2.84
C ALA A 79 -18.80 0.61 -2.77
N GLN A 80 -18.34 0.95 -1.55
CA GLN A 80 -17.11 1.71 -1.33
C GLN A 80 -15.88 0.84 -1.61
N ILE A 81 -15.85 -0.38 -1.08
CA ILE A 81 -14.81 -1.38 -1.35
C ILE A 81 -14.68 -1.64 -2.85
N SER A 82 -15.80 -1.75 -3.59
CA SER A 82 -15.74 -1.92 -5.05
C SER A 82 -14.98 -0.78 -5.75
N LYS A 83 -15.11 0.46 -5.28
CA LYS A 83 -14.34 1.59 -5.82
C LYS A 83 -12.87 1.50 -5.47
N TYR A 84 -12.54 1.04 -4.27
CA TYR A 84 -11.15 0.84 -3.86
C TYR A 84 -10.46 -0.22 -4.72
N VAL A 85 -11.17 -1.31 -5.04
CA VAL A 85 -10.71 -2.31 -6.00
C VAL A 85 -10.46 -1.67 -7.37
N ASP A 86 -11.41 -0.86 -7.87
CA ASP A 86 -11.25 -0.16 -9.16
C ASP A 86 -10.01 0.75 -9.17
N ILE A 87 -9.71 1.44 -8.08
CA ILE A 87 -8.53 2.31 -7.94
C ILE A 87 -7.24 1.48 -7.86
N ALA A 88 -7.24 0.39 -7.09
CA ALA A 88 -6.09 -0.51 -6.98
C ALA A 88 -5.74 -1.14 -8.34
N ASP A 89 -6.74 -1.54 -9.11
CA ASP A 89 -6.61 -2.11 -10.45
C ASP A 89 -6.04 -1.14 -11.49
N LEU A 90 -5.97 0.17 -11.19
CA LEU A 90 -5.25 1.12 -12.06
C LEU A 90 -3.78 0.76 -12.22
N SER A 91 -3.18 0.04 -11.25
CA SER A 91 -1.82 -0.49 -11.34
C SER A 91 -1.63 -1.53 -12.47
N LEU A 92 -2.71 -2.12 -12.96
CA LEU A 92 -2.70 -3.12 -14.05
C LEU A 92 -2.71 -2.49 -15.45
N LEU A 93 -2.86 -1.17 -15.53
CA LEU A 93 -2.88 -0.42 -16.79
C LEU A 93 -1.51 0.21 -17.06
N PRO A 94 -1.17 0.53 -18.32
CA PRO A 94 -0.06 1.44 -18.60
C PRO A 94 -0.29 2.78 -17.90
N PHE A 95 0.78 3.39 -17.35
CA PHE A 95 0.68 4.62 -16.56
C PHE A 95 -0.12 5.73 -17.26
N GLU A 96 0.15 5.97 -18.54
CA GLU A 96 -0.56 7.01 -19.31
C GLU A 96 -2.08 6.80 -19.37
N SER A 97 -2.54 5.54 -19.30
CA SER A 97 -3.97 5.21 -19.23
C SER A 97 -4.55 5.33 -17.81
N ALA A 98 -3.72 5.08 -16.78
CA ALA A 98 -4.12 5.18 -15.37
C ALA A 98 -4.11 6.63 -14.85
N LYS A 99 -3.22 7.47 -15.37
CA LYS A 99 -2.86 8.79 -14.83
C LYS A 99 -4.04 9.68 -14.50
N ALA A 100 -4.99 9.83 -15.42
CA ALA A 100 -6.15 10.71 -15.22
C ALA A 100 -7.03 10.24 -14.05
N GLN A 101 -7.23 8.92 -13.91
CA GLN A 101 -8.03 8.33 -12.85
C GLN A 101 -7.30 8.39 -11.50
N LEU A 102 -5.97 8.15 -11.49
CA LEU A 102 -5.14 8.32 -10.30
C LEU A 102 -5.22 9.76 -9.78
N ILE A 103 -5.09 10.78 -10.64
CA ILE A 103 -5.21 12.20 -10.25
C ILE A 103 -6.60 12.47 -9.64
N SER A 104 -7.66 11.89 -10.20
CA SER A 104 -9.01 12.05 -9.65
C SER A 104 -9.12 11.46 -8.24
N ALA A 105 -8.63 10.24 -8.04
CA ALA A 105 -8.68 9.56 -6.74
C ALA A 105 -7.80 10.22 -5.68
N LEU A 106 -6.62 10.73 -6.07
CA LEU A 106 -5.73 11.51 -5.18
C LEU A 106 -6.37 12.81 -4.67
N LYS A 107 -7.35 13.36 -5.39
CA LYS A 107 -8.11 14.56 -5.00
C LYS A 107 -9.39 14.23 -4.24
N SER A 108 -9.67 12.95 -3.99
CA SER A 108 -10.90 12.54 -3.32
C SER A 108 -10.94 13.02 -1.87
N SER A 109 -12.13 13.36 -1.40
CA SER A 109 -12.38 13.59 0.02
C SER A 109 -12.34 12.29 0.82
N ASP A 110 -12.58 11.13 0.18
CA ASP A 110 -12.44 9.83 0.84
C ASP A 110 -10.95 9.50 1.05
N PRO A 111 -10.47 9.38 2.31
CA PRO A 111 -9.08 9.09 2.58
C PRO A 111 -8.61 7.75 2.00
N TRP A 112 -9.50 6.78 1.83
CA TRP A 112 -9.12 5.45 1.35
C TRP A 112 -9.05 5.39 -0.17
N GLU A 113 -9.79 6.24 -0.89
CA GLU A 113 -9.55 6.46 -2.32
C GLU A 113 -8.15 7.06 -2.54
N ARG A 114 -7.74 8.03 -1.69
CA ARG A 114 -6.36 8.57 -1.72
C ARG A 114 -5.33 7.49 -1.40
N TYR A 115 -5.56 6.70 -0.35
CA TYR A 115 -4.69 5.58 0.05
C TYR A 115 -4.43 4.60 -1.11
N TRP A 116 -5.50 4.11 -1.75
CA TRP A 116 -5.37 3.17 -2.86
C TRP A 116 -4.76 3.81 -4.10
N ALA A 117 -5.04 5.09 -4.37
CA ALA A 117 -4.45 5.81 -5.48
C ALA A 117 -2.93 5.97 -5.32
N ILE A 118 -2.44 6.21 -4.10
CA ILE A 118 -0.99 6.30 -3.82
C ILE A 118 -0.32 4.94 -3.97
N ASN A 119 -0.93 3.88 -3.45
CA ASN A 119 -0.40 2.52 -3.59
C ASN A 119 -0.35 2.09 -5.07
N ALA A 120 -1.41 2.34 -5.83
CA ALA A 120 -1.43 2.10 -7.27
C ALA A 120 -0.41 2.99 -8.01
N ALA A 121 -0.27 4.27 -7.64
CA ALA A 121 0.75 5.15 -8.22
C ALA A 121 2.18 4.64 -7.95
N THR A 122 2.42 4.06 -6.77
CA THR A 122 3.74 3.52 -6.37
C THR A 122 4.15 2.34 -7.25
N SER A 123 3.20 1.60 -7.83
CA SER A 123 3.50 0.48 -8.73
C SER A 123 4.25 0.90 -10.00
N PHE A 124 4.07 2.16 -10.41
CA PHE A 124 4.69 2.75 -11.61
C PHE A 124 6.08 3.34 -11.37
N ARG A 125 6.56 3.36 -10.11
CA ARG A 125 7.90 3.87 -9.75
C ARG A 125 8.16 5.27 -10.34
N SER A 126 9.29 5.46 -11.02
CA SER A 126 9.67 6.73 -11.63
C SER A 126 8.74 7.19 -12.76
N GLU A 127 7.98 6.29 -13.40
CA GLU A 127 7.03 6.67 -14.45
C GLU A 127 5.91 7.56 -13.89
N ALA A 128 5.50 7.33 -12.64
CA ALA A 128 4.54 8.16 -11.93
C ALA A 128 5.10 9.49 -11.40
N SER A 129 6.31 9.91 -11.79
CA SER A 129 6.86 11.24 -11.45
C SER A 129 5.88 12.42 -11.65
N PRO A 130 5.02 12.44 -12.69
CA PRO A 130 4.03 13.52 -12.85
C PRO A 130 2.99 13.60 -11.73
N LEU A 131 2.84 12.56 -10.88
CA LEU A 131 1.90 12.55 -9.77
C LEU A 131 2.45 13.19 -8.48
N VAL A 132 3.73 13.56 -8.45
CA VAL A 132 4.39 14.17 -7.28
C VAL A 132 3.66 15.43 -6.81
N GLU A 133 3.21 16.29 -7.72
CA GLU A 133 2.49 17.53 -7.37
C GLU A 133 1.17 17.27 -6.62
N PHE A 134 0.59 16.07 -6.77
CA PHE A 134 -0.64 15.67 -6.10
C PHE A 134 -0.37 14.85 -4.82
N ILE A 135 0.70 14.06 -4.79
CA ILE A 135 1.02 13.16 -3.66
C ILE A 135 1.84 13.86 -2.56
N GLU A 136 2.72 14.79 -2.91
CA GLU A 136 3.53 15.51 -1.93
C GLU A 136 2.69 16.30 -0.91
N PRO A 137 1.60 17.01 -1.29
CA PRO A 137 0.72 17.66 -0.33
C PRO A 137 0.05 16.68 0.65
N ILE A 138 -0.29 15.46 0.20
CA ILE A 138 -0.84 14.39 1.05
C ILE A 138 0.21 13.99 2.09
N GLY A 139 1.45 13.75 1.66
CA GLY A 139 2.59 13.45 2.55
C GLY A 139 2.80 14.46 3.66
N ARG A 140 2.54 15.75 3.37
CA ARG A 140 2.74 16.85 4.31
C ARG A 140 1.57 17.12 5.24
N GLY A 141 0.34 16.73 4.88
CA GLY A 141 -0.84 17.29 5.54
C GLY A 141 -2.13 16.50 5.47
N ASP A 142 -2.16 15.25 4.97
CA ASP A 142 -3.37 14.43 5.06
C ASP A 142 -3.80 14.26 6.52
N GLU A 143 -5.10 14.24 6.80
CA GLU A 143 -5.59 14.02 8.17
C GLU A 143 -5.32 12.59 8.65
N VAL A 144 -5.24 11.64 7.73
CA VAL A 144 -4.93 10.24 7.99
C VAL A 144 -3.42 10.02 7.90
N LEU A 145 -2.81 9.60 9.00
CA LEU A 145 -1.35 9.53 9.11
C LEU A 145 -0.78 8.41 8.23
N ILE A 146 -1.48 7.29 8.04
CA ILE A 146 -1.04 6.25 7.10
C ILE A 146 -0.96 6.77 5.65
N ASN A 147 -1.84 7.70 5.25
CA ASN A 147 -1.78 8.33 3.92
C ASN A 147 -0.52 9.16 3.75
N ARG A 148 -0.09 9.88 4.80
CA ARG A 148 1.19 10.60 4.80
C ARG A 148 2.36 9.65 4.59
N THR A 149 2.29 8.49 5.24
CA THR A 149 3.34 7.47 5.19
C THR A 149 3.46 6.83 3.81
N VAL A 150 2.35 6.39 3.20
CA VAL A 150 2.41 5.82 1.84
C VAL A 150 2.76 6.87 0.78
N ALA A 151 2.41 8.14 0.99
CA ALA A 151 2.87 9.23 0.13
C ALA A 151 4.39 9.43 0.22
N ALA A 152 4.97 9.33 1.42
CA ALA A 152 6.42 9.37 1.60
C ALA A 152 7.11 8.19 0.90
N VAL A 153 6.55 6.98 1.02
CA VAL A 153 7.04 5.79 0.30
C VAL A 153 7.00 6.01 -1.21
N PHE A 154 5.89 6.52 -1.76
CA PHE A 154 5.80 6.85 -3.17
C PHE A 154 6.93 7.80 -3.62
N LEU A 155 7.16 8.89 -2.87
CA LEU A 155 8.18 9.88 -3.20
C LEU A 155 9.60 9.28 -3.18
N ALA A 156 9.86 8.34 -2.29
CA ALA A 156 11.11 7.60 -2.23
C ALA A 156 11.27 6.66 -3.43
N VAL A 157 10.26 5.82 -3.70
CA VAL A 157 10.24 4.86 -4.81
C VAL A 157 10.35 5.56 -6.18
N ALA A 158 9.75 6.74 -6.31
CA ALA A 158 9.85 7.56 -7.52
C ALA A 158 11.19 8.34 -7.63
N ASN A 159 12.10 8.20 -6.67
CA ASN A 159 13.38 8.91 -6.56
C ASN A 159 13.22 10.44 -6.55
N LYS A 160 12.27 10.95 -5.76
CA LYS A 160 11.92 12.38 -5.71
C LYS A 160 12.25 13.06 -4.39
N GLN A 161 11.99 12.38 -3.29
CA GLN A 161 12.24 12.92 -1.96
C GLN A 161 12.51 11.81 -0.97
N SER A 162 13.37 12.08 0.01
CA SER A 162 13.57 11.15 1.13
C SER A 162 12.28 10.99 1.93
N PRO A 163 11.91 9.76 2.32
CA PRO A 163 10.69 9.50 3.08
C PRO A 163 10.85 9.79 4.59
N VAL A 164 12.09 9.91 5.06
CA VAL A 164 12.46 9.90 6.49
C VAL A 164 11.70 10.94 7.30
N GLY A 165 11.68 12.20 6.83
CA GLY A 165 11.04 13.29 7.57
C GLY A 165 9.53 13.11 7.71
N MET A 166 8.83 12.77 6.63
CA MET A 166 7.37 12.62 6.62
C MET A 166 6.93 11.42 7.46
N MET A 167 7.59 10.26 7.29
CA MET A 167 7.24 9.05 8.03
C MET A 167 7.56 9.18 9.51
N THR A 168 8.70 9.81 9.88
CA THR A 168 9.07 10.05 11.28
C THR A 168 8.06 10.97 11.96
N ALA A 169 7.64 12.05 11.28
CA ALA A 169 6.62 12.95 11.80
C ALA A 169 5.27 12.23 11.98
N ALA A 170 4.82 11.46 10.98
CA ALA A 170 3.58 10.69 11.06
C ALA A 170 3.59 9.68 12.22
N LEU A 171 4.71 8.98 12.43
CA LEU A 171 4.85 8.02 13.53
C LEU A 171 4.77 8.69 14.91
N TYR A 172 5.40 9.86 15.08
CA TYR A 172 5.35 10.57 16.38
C TYR A 172 3.99 11.19 16.69
N ASP A 173 3.24 11.58 15.67
CA ASP A 173 1.87 12.09 15.83
C ASP A 173 0.86 10.95 16.13
N CYS A 174 1.18 9.72 15.73
CA CYS A 174 0.28 8.58 15.81
C CYS A 174 -0.02 8.15 17.26
N GLN A 175 -1.30 7.95 17.55
CA GLN A 175 -1.81 7.52 18.87
C GLN A 175 -2.31 6.08 18.85
N ASP A 176 -2.50 5.48 17.67
CA ASP A 176 -3.07 4.15 17.49
C ASP A 176 -1.96 3.14 17.16
N ALA A 177 -1.84 2.09 17.97
CA ALA A 177 -0.76 1.12 17.82
C ALA A 177 -0.86 0.31 16.52
N ALA A 178 -2.08 0.01 16.04
CA ALA A 178 -2.26 -0.72 14.79
C ALA A 178 -1.90 0.16 13.58
N GLU A 179 -2.21 1.47 13.63
CA GLU A 179 -1.78 2.41 12.59
C GLU A 179 -0.24 2.58 12.60
N ALA A 180 0.35 2.77 13.78
CA ALA A 180 1.79 2.88 13.95
C ALA A 180 2.54 1.62 13.46
N LEU A 181 1.98 0.43 13.68
CA LEU A 181 2.54 -0.83 13.17
C LEU A 181 2.62 -0.84 11.63
N LEU A 182 1.58 -0.36 10.94
CA LEU A 182 1.60 -0.23 9.48
C LEU A 182 2.69 0.74 9.04
N MET A 183 2.86 1.87 9.74
CA MET A 183 3.93 2.83 9.44
C MET A 183 5.32 2.25 9.66
N LEU A 184 5.52 1.53 10.76
CA LEU A 184 6.78 0.87 11.08
C LEU A 184 7.12 -0.23 10.05
N ASN A 185 6.13 -0.96 9.54
CA ASN A 185 6.33 -1.88 8.42
C ASN A 185 6.89 -1.14 7.18
N SER A 186 6.34 0.03 6.86
CA SER A 186 6.87 0.85 5.76
C SER A 186 8.26 1.41 6.07
N ILE A 187 8.55 1.80 7.32
CA ILE A 187 9.90 2.27 7.73
C ILE A 187 10.92 1.14 7.54
N VAL A 188 10.59 -0.07 7.97
CA VAL A 188 11.41 -1.28 7.77
C VAL A 188 11.64 -1.53 6.28
N LEU A 189 10.61 -1.42 5.44
CA LEU A 189 10.75 -1.54 3.99
C LEU A 189 11.72 -0.48 3.46
N MET A 190 11.57 0.80 3.82
CA MET A 190 12.43 1.89 3.35
C MET A 190 13.87 1.78 3.86
N GLY A 191 14.12 1.10 4.98
CA GLY A 191 15.46 0.76 5.46
C GLY A 191 16.04 -0.54 4.89
N SER A 192 15.30 -1.26 4.05
CA SER A 192 15.80 -2.48 3.43
C SER A 192 16.87 -2.18 2.35
N PHE A 193 17.63 -3.21 1.97
CA PHE A 193 18.74 -3.10 1.01
C PHE A 193 18.36 -2.43 -0.32
N GLU A 194 17.11 -2.54 -0.78
CA GLU A 194 16.70 -1.91 -2.05
C GLU A 194 16.64 -0.37 -1.96
N TYR A 195 16.30 0.19 -0.79
CA TYR A 195 16.04 1.63 -0.63
C TYR A 195 17.08 2.35 0.24
N ASP A 196 17.68 1.64 1.21
CA ASP A 196 18.83 2.08 2.00
C ASP A 196 18.64 3.43 2.74
N TYR A 197 17.43 3.72 3.24
CA TYR A 197 17.18 4.89 4.08
C TYR A 197 17.42 4.59 5.58
N SER A 198 18.24 5.42 6.24
CA SER A 198 18.40 5.38 7.69
C SER A 198 17.33 6.21 8.42
N PHE A 199 16.67 5.59 9.41
CA PHE A 199 15.73 6.27 10.30
C PHE A 199 16.33 6.38 11.71
N ASN A 200 16.72 7.60 12.10
CA ASN A 200 17.17 7.88 13.47
C ASN A 200 15.97 8.22 14.35
N LEU A 201 15.16 7.21 14.65
CA LEU A 201 13.97 7.39 15.49
C LEU A 201 14.38 7.61 16.96
N ASP A 202 13.62 8.48 17.62
CA ASP A 202 13.67 8.74 19.05
C ASP A 202 12.48 8.03 19.68
N ILE A 203 12.75 6.93 20.35
CA ILE A 203 11.72 6.10 20.99
C ILE A 203 10.92 6.90 22.02
N ASP A 204 11.50 7.91 22.67
CA ASP A 204 10.81 8.70 23.69
C ASP A 204 9.72 9.60 23.10
N ARG A 205 9.79 9.87 21.79
CA ARG A 205 8.77 10.64 21.06
C ARG A 205 7.60 9.80 20.54
N ILE A 206 7.72 8.48 20.55
CA ILE A 206 6.59 7.59 20.24
C ILE A 206 5.68 7.50 21.46
N GLN A 207 4.37 7.53 21.24
CA GLN A 207 3.39 7.55 22.32
C GLN A 207 3.50 6.29 23.20
N PRO A 208 3.36 6.40 24.54
CA PRO A 208 3.49 5.25 25.44
C PRO A 208 2.58 4.08 25.08
N ALA A 209 1.30 4.34 24.79
CA ALA A 209 0.34 3.31 24.40
C ALA A 209 0.71 2.58 23.10
N VAL A 210 1.42 3.25 22.19
CA VAL A 210 1.93 2.65 20.95
C VAL A 210 3.12 1.76 21.24
N LYS A 211 4.07 2.22 22.09
CA LYS A 211 5.29 1.46 22.44
C LYS A 211 5.04 0.20 23.26
N GLU A 212 3.93 0.15 23.99
CA GLU A 212 3.57 -1.01 24.80
C GLU A 212 2.95 -2.14 23.98
N GLU A 213 2.56 -1.89 22.73
CA GLU A 213 1.96 -2.91 21.87
C GLU A 213 3.03 -3.92 21.37
N PRO A 214 2.85 -5.24 21.56
CA PRO A 214 3.85 -6.24 21.24
C PRO A 214 4.35 -6.28 19.78
N GLN A 215 3.49 -6.06 18.78
CA GLN A 215 3.94 -6.05 17.38
C GLN A 215 4.74 -4.78 17.05
N VAL A 216 4.39 -3.64 17.64
CA VAL A 216 5.17 -2.41 17.57
C VAL A 216 6.56 -2.64 18.17
N GLN A 217 6.65 -3.24 19.37
CA GLN A 217 7.94 -3.55 20.01
C GLN A 217 8.84 -4.39 19.11
N ARG A 218 8.32 -5.44 18.47
CA ARG A 218 9.08 -6.26 17.51
C ARG A 218 9.67 -5.45 16.36
N ARG A 219 8.99 -4.40 15.90
CA ARG A 219 9.50 -3.50 14.85
C ARG A 219 10.55 -2.54 15.39
N LEU A 220 10.37 -2.03 16.61
CA LEU A 220 11.36 -1.18 17.27
C LEU A 220 12.65 -1.95 17.57
N GLU A 221 12.55 -3.20 18.06
CA GLU A 221 13.67 -4.13 18.24
C GLU A 221 14.39 -4.39 16.91
N TYR A 222 13.65 -4.69 15.83
CA TYR A 222 14.22 -4.87 14.49
C TYR A 222 15.00 -3.64 14.01
N LEU A 223 14.51 -2.44 14.34
CA LEU A 223 15.16 -1.16 14.02
C LEU A 223 16.29 -0.80 15.00
N GLY A 224 16.60 -1.64 16.00
CA GLY A 224 17.66 -1.42 16.98
C GLY A 224 17.37 -0.35 18.03
N LEU A 225 16.08 -0.07 18.30
CA LEU A 225 15.63 0.95 19.25
C LEU A 225 15.27 0.38 20.63
N MET A 226 15.21 -0.95 20.76
CA MET A 226 14.90 -1.70 21.98
C MET A 226 15.84 -2.90 22.12
#